data_AF-A0A928U0Y8-F1
#
_entry.id   AF-A0A928U0Y8-F1
#
_cell.length_a   1.000
_cell.length_b   1.000
_cell.length_c   1.000
_cell.angle_alpha   90.00
_cell.angle_beta   90.00
_cell.angle_gamma   90.00
#
_symmetry.space_group_name_H-M   'P 1'
#
loop_
_entity.id
_entity.type
_entity.pdbx_description
1 polymer ?
#
loop_
_entity_poly.entity_id
_entity_poly.type
_entity_poly.pdbx_seq_one_letter_code
_entity_poly.pdbx_strand_id
1 'polypeptide(L)'
;MKRKIEEWRQTLSTQQGLWLAAIFLASFLGTAVSGAILKWGMITYGEWGTVARLAVSLAATAAYALVVVAVFYAFFPETKTALQRIWRK
;
A
#
# COMPACT_ATOMS: atom_id res chain seq x y z
N MET A 1 -38.91 5.29 5.01
CA MET A 1 -37.74 6.12 5.40
C MET A 1 -36.77 5.40 6.33
N LYS A 2 -37.21 4.85 7.48
CA LYS A 2 -36.31 4.17 8.44
C LYS A 2 -35.45 3.05 7.83
N ARG A 3 -36.02 2.23 6.95
CA ARG A 3 -35.33 1.11 6.28
C ARG A 3 -34.17 1.56 5.37
N LYS A 4 -34.34 2.66 4.62
CA LYS A 4 -33.27 3.24 3.78
C LYS A 4 -32.12 3.82 4.59
N ILE A 5 -32.38 4.33 5.79
CA ILE A 5 -31.36 4.88 6.70
C ILE A 5 -30.55 3.73 7.31
N GLU A 6 -31.21 2.64 7.70
CA GLU A 6 -30.55 1.44 8.23
C GLU A 6 -29.65 0.78 7.17
N GLU A 7 -30.14 0.65 5.94
CA GLU A 7 -29.37 0.18 4.79
C GLU A 7 -28.16 1.09 4.53
N TRP A 8 -28.36 2.41 4.46
CA TRP A 8 -27.26 3.38 4.29
C TRP A 8 -26.20 3.26 5.39
N ARG A 9 -26.63 3.10 6.64
CA ARG A 9 -25.74 2.97 7.80
C ARG A 9 -24.94 1.66 7.77
N GLN A 10 -25.55 0.56 7.34
CA GLN A 10 -24.86 -0.70 7.11
C GLN A 10 -23.82 -0.58 5.98
N THR A 11 -24.19 0.01 4.85
CA THR A 11 -23.25 0.19 3.72
C THR A 11 -22.05 1.06 4.10
N LEU A 12 -22.28 2.15 4.85
CA LEU A 12 -21.22 3.01 5.39
C LEU A 12 -20.28 2.24 6.33
N SER A 13 -20.83 1.42 7.22
CA SER A 13 -20.05 0.56 8.13
C SER A 13 -19.19 -0.45 7.38
N THR A 14 -19.75 -1.09 6.35
CA THR A 14 -19.00 -2.05 5.51
C THR A 14 -17.89 -1.36 4.72
N GLN A 15 -18.15 -0.17 4.17
CA GLN A 15 -17.15 0.61 3.43
C GLN A 15 -16.01 1.11 4.32
N GLN A 16 -16.31 1.52 5.56
CA GLN A 16 -15.31 1.86 6.57
C GLN A 16 -14.46 0.65 6.97
N GLY A 17 -15.09 -0.52 7.15
CA GLY A 17 -14.39 -1.77 7.43
C GLY A 17 -13.41 -2.18 6.32
N LEU A 18 -13.83 -2.05 5.05
CA LEU A 18 -12.97 -2.30 3.89
C LEU A 18 -11.79 -1.31 3.83
N TRP A 19 -12.02 -0.04 4.15
CA TRP A 19 -10.96 0.97 4.22
C TRP A 19 -9.92 0.66 5.30
N LEU A 20 -10.37 0.31 6.51
CA LEU A 20 -9.50 -0.10 7.61
C LEU A 20 -8.71 -1.37 7.25
N ALA A 21 -9.37 -2.37 6.65
CA ALA A 21 -8.72 -3.59 6.20
C ALA A 21 -7.66 -3.32 5.12
N ALA A 22 -7.95 -2.45 4.16
CA ALA A 22 -6.99 -2.07 3.12
C ALA A 22 -5.80 -1.29 3.68
N ILE A 23 -6.02 -0.34 4.60
CA ILE A 23 -4.93 0.38 5.29
C ILE A 23 -4.05 -0.61 6.06
N PHE A 24 -4.69 -1.51 6.83
CA PHE A 24 -3.97 -2.52 7.60
C PHE A 24 -3.16 -3.44 6.69
N LEU A 25 -3.78 -3.97 5.63
CA LEU A 25 -3.14 -4.89 4.70
C LEU A 25 -2.00 -4.21 3.91
N ALA A 26 -2.21 -2.98 3.44
CA ALA A 26 -1.18 -2.17 2.78
C ALA A 26 0.00 -1.92 3.72
N SER A 27 -0.26 -1.56 4.97
CA SER A 27 0.78 -1.28 5.96
C SER A 27 1.55 -2.55 6.35
N PHE A 28 0.83 -3.66 6.57
CA PHE A 28 1.42 -4.94 6.92
C PHE A 28 2.28 -5.50 5.78
N LEU A 29 1.72 -5.61 4.57
CA LEU A 29 2.45 -6.10 3.39
C LEU A 29 3.58 -5.16 3.01
N GLY A 30 3.35 -3.84 3.03
CA GLY A 30 4.38 -2.85 2.73
C GLY A 30 5.57 -2.97 3.68
N THR A 31 5.31 -3.11 4.99
CA THR A 31 6.36 -3.30 6.00
C THR A 31 7.07 -4.64 5.81
N ALA A 32 6.35 -5.72 5.54
CA ALA A 32 6.93 -7.04 5.31
C ALA A 32 7.86 -7.06 4.08
N VAL A 33 7.40 -6.49 2.96
CA VAL A 33 8.16 -6.42 1.71
C VAL A 33 9.39 -5.51 1.85
N SER A 34 9.21 -4.29 2.37
CA SER A 34 10.33 -3.37 2.60
C SER A 34 11.34 -3.93 3.60
N GLY A 35 10.88 -4.57 4.68
CA GLY A 35 11.74 -5.25 5.64
C GLY A 35 12.53 -6.42 5.02
N ALA A 36 11.90 -7.21 4.14
CA ALA A 36 12.58 -8.26 3.41
C ALA A 36 13.68 -7.72 2.47
N ILE A 37 13.39 -6.63 1.76
CA ILE A 37 14.36 -5.96 0.88
C ILE A 37 15.52 -5.38 1.67
N LEU A 38 15.25 -4.70 2.79
CA LEU A 38 16.29 -4.17 3.67
C LEU A 38 17.16 -5.30 4.22
N LYS A 39 16.56 -6.37 4.73
CA LYS A 39 17.29 -7.52 5.26
C LYS A 39 18.16 -8.17 4.18
N TRP A 40 17.59 -8.43 3.01
CA TRP A 40 18.33 -8.98 1.88
C TRP A 40 19.47 -8.05 1.45
N GLY A 41 19.18 -6.76 1.26
CA GLY A 41 20.18 -5.79 0.80
C GLY A 41 21.30 -5.56 1.82
N MET A 42 21.02 -5.65 3.12
CA MET A 42 22.07 -5.61 4.16
C MET A 42 22.95 -6.87 4.16
N ILE A 43 22.39 -8.04 3.83
CA ILE A 43 23.17 -9.29 3.70
C ILE A 43 24.03 -9.25 2.42
N THR A 44 23.46 -8.80 1.30
CA THR A 44 24.15 -8.84 -0.01
C THR A 44 25.14 -7.69 -0.19
N TYR A 45 24.81 -6.49 0.31
CA TYR A 45 25.56 -5.25 0.06
C TYR A 45 26.04 -4.56 1.34
N GLY A 46 26.01 -5.25 2.49
CA GLY A 46 26.33 -4.65 3.79
C GLY A 46 27.72 -4.02 3.88
N GLU A 47 28.69 -4.56 3.13
CA GLU A 47 30.08 -4.10 3.07
C GLU A 47 30.36 -3.11 1.93
N TRP A 48 29.39 -2.86 1.04
CA TRP A 48 29.58 -2.07 -0.19
C TRP A 48 29.53 -0.55 0.05
N GLY A 49 29.66 -0.12 1.30
CA GLY A 49 29.68 1.28 1.70
C GLY A 49 28.30 1.97 1.73
N THR A 50 28.31 3.26 2.05
CA THR A 50 27.11 4.06 2.33
C THR A 50 26.17 4.20 1.12
N VAL A 51 26.73 4.27 -0.09
CA VAL A 51 25.94 4.44 -1.33
C VAL A 51 25.06 3.23 -1.61
N ALA A 52 25.59 2.01 -1.43
CA ALA A 52 24.81 0.79 -1.62
C ALA A 52 23.68 0.67 -0.59
N ARG A 53 23.94 1.05 0.67
CA ARG A 53 22.91 1.10 1.72
C ARG A 53 21.81 2.11 1.41
N LEU A 54 22.16 3.28 0.88
CA LEU A 54 21.19 4.27 0.41
C LEU A 54 20.32 3.72 -0.73
N ALA A 55 20.93 3.06 -1.72
CA ALA A 55 20.20 2.46 -2.84
C ALA A 55 19.22 1.36 -2.36
N VAL A 56 19.63 0.51 -1.42
CA VAL A 56 18.77 -0.52 -0.81
C VAL A 56 17.61 0.11 -0.04
N SER A 57 17.87 1.17 0.73
CA SER A 57 16.81 1.90 1.44
C SER A 57 15.82 2.54 0.48
N LEU A 58 16.29 3.18 -0.59
CA LEU A 58 15.42 3.75 -1.63
C LEU A 58 14.58 2.66 -2.32
N ALA A 59 15.17 1.50 -2.62
CA ALA A 59 14.45 0.37 -3.19
C ALA A 59 13.38 -0.16 -2.24
N ALA A 60 13.67 -0.27 -0.93
CA ALA A 60 12.70 -0.69 0.08
C ALA A 60 11.54 0.31 0.22
N THR A 61 11.82 1.62 0.19
CA THR A 61 10.79 2.67 0.22
C THR A 61 9.92 2.63 -1.04
N ALA A 62 10.53 2.48 -2.22
CA ALA A 62 9.79 2.36 -3.47
C ALA A 62 8.89 1.12 -3.47
N ALA A 63 9.40 -0.01 -2.98
CA ALA A 63 8.61 -1.23 -2.86
C ALA A 63 7.43 -1.07 -1.89
N TYR A 64 7.63 -0.40 -0.74
CA TYR A 64 6.53 -0.07 0.17
C TYR A 64 5.43 0.73 -0.54
N ALA A 65 5.81 1.81 -1.24
CA ALA A 65 4.86 2.65 -1.96
C ALA A 65 4.10 1.86 -3.05
N LEU A 66 4.79 1.00 -3.79
CA LEU A 66 4.18 0.13 -4.79
C LEU A 66 3.17 -0.85 -4.18
N VAL A 67 3.48 -1.44 -3.01
CA VAL A 67 2.55 -2.33 -2.31
C VAL A 67 1.30 -1.58 -1.86
N VAL A 68 1.45 -0.38 -1.31
CA VAL A 68 0.30 0.46 -0.94
C VAL A 68 -0.57 0.72 -2.17
N VAL A 69 0.03 1.17 -3.27
CA VAL A 69 -0.70 1.41 -4.53
C VAL A 69 -1.40 0.15 -5.02
N ALA A 70 -0.74 -1.02 -5.00
CA ALA A 70 -1.30 -2.28 -5.45
C ALA A 70 -2.50 -2.72 -4.59
N VAL A 71 -2.40 -2.60 -3.27
CA VAL A 71 -3.51 -2.92 -2.35
C VAL A 71 -4.69 -2.01 -2.62
N PHE A 72 -4.50 -0.69 -2.64
CA PHE A 72 -5.60 0.22 -2.92
C PHE A 72 -6.19 0.04 -4.33
N TYR A 73 -5.36 -0.25 -5.33
CA TYR A 73 -5.82 -0.58 -6.69
C TYR A 73 -6.68 -1.85 -6.73
N ALA A 74 -6.38 -2.86 -5.90
CA ALA A 74 -7.15 -4.10 -5.83
C ALA A 74 -8.51 -3.91 -5.13
N PHE A 75 -8.54 -3.18 -4.02
CA PHE A 75 -9.73 -3.04 -3.17
C PHE A 75 -10.66 -1.89 -3.58
N PHE A 76 -10.14 -0.84 -4.22
CA PHE A 76 -10.92 0.36 -4.55
C PHE A 76 -10.88 0.71 -6.04
N PRO A 77 -12.03 0.64 -6.76
CA PRO A 77 -12.12 1.04 -8.16
C PRO A 77 -11.91 2.56 -8.36
N GLU A 78 -12.15 3.37 -7.34
CA GLU A 78 -11.89 4.81 -7.32
C GLU A 78 -10.38 5.10 -7.50
N THR A 79 -9.52 4.28 -6.88
CA THR A 79 -8.06 4.40 -7.00
C THR A 79 -7.59 4.07 -8.41
N LYS A 80 -8.24 3.11 -9.10
CA LYS A 80 -7.98 2.82 -10.52
C LYS A 80 -8.22 4.05 -11.39
N THR A 81 -9.34 4.73 -11.17
CA THR A 81 -9.72 5.94 -11.92
C THR A 81 -8.74 7.09 -11.65
N ALA A 82 -8.31 7.27 -10.40
CA ALA A 82 -7.33 8.28 -10.04
C ALA A 82 -5.96 8.00 -10.69
N LEU A 83 -5.47 6.75 -10.65
CA LEU A 83 -4.23 6.35 -11.33
C LEU A 83 -4.31 6.53 -12.85
N GLN A 84 -5.44 6.18 -13.47
CA GLN A 84 -5.65 6.41 -14.90
C GLN A 84 -5.57 7.89 -15.28
N ARG A 85 -6.02 8.82 -14.42
CA ARG A 85 -5.88 10.27 -14.66
C ARG A 85 -4.44 10.75 -14.56
N ILE A 86 -3.63 10.13 -13.71
CA ILE A 86 -2.21 10.47 -13.55
C ILE A 86 -1.40 9.94 -14.74
N TRP A 87 -1.74 8.76 -15.26
CA TRP A 87 -1.02 8.09 -16.37
C TRP A 87 -1.54 8.41 -17.79
N ARG A 88 -2.74 8.98 -17.94
CA ARG A 88 -3.26 9.48 -19.23
C ARG A 88 -2.98 10.97 -19.49
N LYS A 89 -2.16 11.60 -18.65
CA LYS A 89 -1.52 12.88 -18.96
C LYS A 89 -0.12 12.61 -19.46
#